data_AF-A0A410JU61-F1
#
_entry.id   AF-A0A410JU61-F1
#
_cell.length_a   1.000
_cell.length_b   1.000
_cell.length_c   1.000
_cell.angle_alpha   90.00
_cell.angle_beta   90.00
_cell.angle_gamma   90.00
#
_symmetry.space_group_name_H-M   'P 1'
#
loop_
_entity.id
_entity.type
_entity.pdbx_description
1 polymer ?
#
loop_
_entity_poly.entity_id
_entity_poly.type
_entity_poly.pdbx_seq_one_letter_code
_entity_poly.pdbx_strand_id
1 'polypeptide(L)'
;MIKNPEFKIKQIRELKNLSQEYVASELGISTRAYSKIETGETQLNINRLNEISSILEVDPMEILGFDEKKIFNIHNHSTGTCWGVDKYSQNFPEKLVAQYEETIQSLKEQVRLLKQLLEHKQN
;
A
#
# COMPACT_ATOMS: atom_id res chain seq x y z
N MET A 1 -3.05 23.77 6.15
CA MET A 1 -3.90 23.09 7.15
C MET A 1 -4.29 21.73 6.60
N ILE A 2 -4.14 20.69 7.42
CA ILE A 2 -4.70 19.37 7.12
C ILE A 2 -6.22 19.53 7.18
N LYS A 3 -6.92 19.16 6.10
CA LYS A 3 -8.38 19.28 6.02
C LYS A 3 -9.01 17.94 6.37
N ASN A 4 -9.96 17.97 7.30
CA ASN A 4 -10.93 16.91 7.62
C ASN A 4 -10.30 15.51 7.81
N PRO A 5 -9.47 15.29 8.84
CA PRO A 5 -8.90 13.96 9.15
C PRO A 5 -9.98 12.88 9.39
N GLU A 6 -11.17 13.28 9.81
CA GLU A 6 -12.34 12.42 10.01
C GLU A 6 -12.79 11.73 8.73
N PHE A 7 -12.80 12.47 7.62
CA PHE A 7 -13.16 11.93 6.32
C PHE A 7 -12.09 10.96 5.80
N LYS A 8 -10.83 11.21 6.11
CA LYS A 8 -9.71 10.33 5.74
C LYS A 8 -9.78 8.98 6.46
N ILE A 9 -10.17 8.98 7.74
CA ILE A 9 -10.45 7.77 8.50
C ILE A 9 -11.50 6.91 7.78
N LYS A 10 -12.61 7.54 7.37
CA LYS A 10 -13.68 6.86 6.63
C LYS A 10 -13.15 6.20 5.34
N GLN A 11 -12.39 6.95 4.54
CA GLN A 11 -11.84 6.46 3.29
C GLN A 11 -10.91 5.25 3.50
N ILE A 12 -10.01 5.34 4.48
CA ILE A 12 -9.09 4.24 4.81
C ILE A 12 -9.86 3.02 5.30
N ARG A 13 -10.87 3.21 6.16
CA ARG A 13 -11.73 2.13 6.64
C ARG A 13 -12.41 1.41 5.47
N GLU A 14 -12.97 2.16 4.53
CA GLU A 14 -13.66 1.62 3.35
C GLU A 14 -12.68 0.88 2.41
N LEU A 15 -11.48 1.42 2.21
CA LEU A 15 -10.43 0.74 1.45
C LEU A 15 -9.98 -0.58 2.09
N LYS A 16 -10.00 -0.67 3.42
CA LYS A 16 -9.74 -1.93 4.15
C LYS A 16 -10.96 -2.85 4.27
N ASN A 17 -12.10 -2.50 3.65
CA ASN A 17 -13.36 -3.24 3.73
C ASN A 17 -13.86 -3.50 5.18
N LEU A 18 -13.56 -2.57 6.09
CA LEU A 18 -14.02 -2.65 7.48
C LEU A 18 -15.37 -1.96 7.64
N SER A 19 -16.31 -2.57 8.37
CA SER A 19 -17.60 -1.94 8.66
C SER A 19 -17.49 -0.91 9.79
N GLN A 20 -18.44 0.02 9.86
CA GLN A 20 -18.52 0.95 10.98
C GLN A 20 -18.79 0.22 12.30
N GLU A 21 -19.60 -0.85 12.26
CA GLU A 21 -19.92 -1.69 13.41
C GLU A 21 -18.66 -2.37 13.97
N TYR A 22 -17.77 -2.85 13.09
CA TYR A 22 -16.52 -3.48 13.50
C TYR A 22 -15.62 -2.49 14.24
N VAL A 23 -15.34 -1.33 13.65
CA VAL A 23 -14.45 -0.34 14.28
C VAL A 23 -15.08 0.22 15.57
N ALA A 24 -16.40 0.42 15.59
CA ALA A 24 -17.11 0.84 16.79
C ALA A 24 -17.02 -0.19 17.92
N SER A 25 -17.16 -1.48 17.59
CA SER A 25 -16.97 -2.60 18.53
C SER A 25 -15.58 -2.57 19.14
N GLU A 26 -14.53 -2.48 18.32
CA GLU A 26 -13.14 -2.43 18.79
C GLU A 26 -12.84 -1.19 19.65
N LEU A 27 -13.49 -0.06 19.38
CA LEU A 27 -13.40 1.16 20.19
C LEU A 27 -14.25 1.12 21.47
N GLY A 28 -15.12 0.12 21.64
CA GLY A 28 -16.07 0.06 22.75
C GLY A 28 -17.15 1.14 22.71
N ILE A 29 -17.55 1.60 21.52
CA ILE A 29 -18.58 2.65 21.34
C ILE A 29 -19.71 2.16 20.43
N SER A 30 -20.83 2.88 20.42
CA SER A 30 -21.91 2.58 19.46
C SER A 30 -21.51 2.92 18.03
N THR A 31 -22.03 2.17 17.05
CA THR A 31 -21.85 2.48 15.60
C THR A 31 -22.25 3.92 15.27
N ARG A 32 -23.31 4.43 15.90
CA ARG A 32 -23.75 5.82 15.74
C ARG A 32 -22.71 6.82 16.24
N ALA A 33 -22.06 6.54 17.37
CA ALA A 33 -21.00 7.39 17.89
C ALA A 33 -19.79 7.39 16.95
N TYR A 34 -19.40 6.22 16.43
CA TYR A 34 -18.33 6.12 15.44
C TYR A 34 -18.67 6.85 14.12
N SER A 35 -19.90 6.72 13.62
CA SER A 35 -20.35 7.46 12.44
C SER A 35 -20.24 8.98 12.61
N LYS A 36 -20.51 9.50 13.81
CA LYS A 36 -20.33 10.94 14.12
C LYS A 36 -18.88 11.39 14.12
N ILE A 37 -17.96 10.49 14.44
CA ILE A 37 -16.52 10.75 14.30
C ILE A 37 -16.19 10.88 12.82
N GLU A 38 -16.59 9.92 11.98
CA GLU A 38 -16.30 9.95 10.53
C GLU A 38 -16.92 11.13 9.78
N THR A 39 -18.07 11.66 10.25
CA THR A 39 -18.72 12.84 9.64
C THR A 39 -18.18 14.16 10.16
N GLY A 40 -17.32 14.17 11.18
CA GLY A 40 -16.81 15.39 11.82
C GLY A 40 -17.80 16.07 12.76
N GLU A 41 -18.93 15.44 13.08
CA GLU A 41 -19.85 15.93 14.11
C GLU A 41 -19.24 15.83 15.52
N THR A 42 -18.38 14.84 15.74
CA THR A 42 -17.60 14.70 16.97
C THR A 42 -16.15 15.08 16.70
N GLN A 43 -15.61 16.01 17.48
CA GLN A 43 -14.23 16.46 17.34
C GLN A 43 -13.26 15.29 17.56
N LEU A 44 -12.42 15.04 16.55
CA LEU A 44 -11.36 14.06 16.65
C LEU A 44 -10.20 14.62 17.48
N ASN A 45 -9.86 13.93 18.57
CA ASN A 45 -8.68 14.23 19.37
C ASN A 45 -7.54 13.25 19.05
N ILE A 46 -6.32 13.58 19.48
CA ILE A 46 -5.10 12.80 19.18
C ILE A 46 -5.21 11.37 19.72
N ASN A 47 -5.72 11.19 20.94
CA ASN A 47 -5.87 9.85 21.53
C ASN A 47 -6.83 8.99 20.71
N ARG A 48 -7.95 9.57 20.28
CA ARG A 48 -8.94 8.88 19.45
C ARG A 48 -8.40 8.56 18.07
N LEU A 49 -7.61 9.47 17.47
CA LEU A 49 -6.90 9.19 16.22
C LEU A 49 -5.97 7.99 16.39
N ASN A 50 -5.19 7.92 17.47
CA ASN A 50 -4.27 6.80 17.73
C ASN A 50 -4.99 5.46 17.97
N GLU A 51 -6.13 5.48 18.67
CA GLU A 51 -6.95 4.27 18.86
C GLU A 51 -7.50 3.77 17.53
N ILE A 52 -8.10 4.67 16.74
CA ILE A 52 -8.63 4.34 15.42
C ILE A 52 -7.52 3.87 14.49
N SER A 53 -6.37 4.54 14.48
CA SER A 53 -5.23 4.17 13.64
C SER A 53 -4.70 2.78 13.98
N SER A 54 -4.71 2.41 15.27
CA SER A 54 -4.33 1.08 15.73
C SER A 54 -5.28 0.00 15.20
N ILE A 55 -6.60 0.24 15.25
CA ILE A 55 -7.62 -0.68 14.70
C ILE A 55 -7.53 -0.78 13.18
N LEU A 56 -7.25 0.33 12.52
CA LEU A 56 -7.03 0.37 11.07
C LEU A 56 -5.65 -0.16 10.67
N GLU A 57 -4.75 -0.43 11.63
CA GLU A 57 -3.35 -0.84 11.41
C GLU A 57 -2.58 0.11 10.48
N VAL A 58 -2.78 1.40 10.66
CA VAL A 58 -2.19 2.48 9.85
C VAL A 58 -1.56 3.50 10.80
N ASP A 59 -0.46 4.13 10.39
CA ASP A 59 0.15 5.18 11.21
C ASP A 59 -0.77 6.43 11.25
N PRO A 60 -0.95 7.09 12.42
CA PRO A 60 -1.71 8.34 12.51
C PRO A 60 -1.29 9.39 11.48
N MET A 61 0.01 9.53 11.21
CA MET A 61 0.56 10.47 10.26
C MET A 61 0.19 10.11 8.82
N GLU A 62 0.12 8.82 8.51
CA GLU A 62 -0.38 8.35 7.23
C GLU A 62 -1.83 8.84 7.09
N ILE A 63 -2.72 8.53 8.03
CA ILE A 63 -4.13 8.98 8.01
C ILE A 63 -4.23 10.48 7.72
N LEU A 64 -3.42 11.30 8.41
CA LEU A 64 -3.38 12.73 8.22
C LEU A 64 -2.87 13.17 6.83
N GLY A 65 -1.95 12.40 6.24
CA GLY A 65 -1.41 12.56 4.88
C GLY A 65 -2.25 11.97 3.75
N PHE A 66 -3.33 11.24 4.06
CA PHE A 66 -4.15 10.55 3.06
C PHE A 66 -4.72 11.50 2.00
N ASP A 67 -4.54 11.11 0.74
CA ASP A 67 -5.06 11.79 -0.45
C ASP A 67 -5.50 10.73 -1.46
N GLU A 68 -6.81 10.54 -1.55
CA GLU A 68 -7.47 9.59 -2.46
C GLU A 68 -7.02 9.76 -3.93
N LYS A 69 -6.77 11.00 -4.37
CA LYS A 69 -6.39 11.27 -5.77
C LYS A 69 -5.03 10.70 -6.13
N LYS A 70 -4.13 10.53 -5.16
CA LYS A 70 -2.82 9.90 -5.37
C LYS A 70 -2.94 8.39 -5.58
N ILE A 71 -3.97 7.76 -4.99
CA ILE A 71 -4.19 6.31 -5.09
C ILE A 71 -4.71 5.94 -6.49
N PHE A 72 -5.60 6.74 -7.06
CA PHE A 72 -6.18 6.46 -8.38
C PHE A 72 -5.27 6.83 -9.57
N ASN A 73 -4.22 7.63 -9.36
CA ASN A 73 -3.27 7.99 -10.41
C ASN A 73 -2.29 6.85 -10.81
N ILE A 74 -2.35 5.69 -10.15
CA ILE A 74 -1.47 4.53 -10.43
C ILE A 74 -1.68 3.96 -11.84
N HIS A 75 -2.83 4.20 -12.48
CA HIS A 75 -3.17 3.55 -13.75
C HIS A 75 -2.58 4.22 -15.01
N ASN A 76 -1.97 5.42 -14.92
CA ASN A 76 -1.55 6.16 -16.12
C ASN A 76 -0.12 6.68 -16.15
N HIS A 77 0.67 6.61 -15.09
CA HIS A 77 2.13 6.78 -15.18
C HIS A 77 2.78 6.24 -13.90
N SER A 78 3.79 5.41 -14.07
CA SER A 78 4.65 4.83 -13.02
C SER A 78 5.04 5.85 -11.94
N THR A 79 5.01 5.43 -10.67
CA THR A 79 5.28 6.15 -9.39
C THR A 79 4.05 6.70 -8.64
N GLY A 80 3.11 5.81 -8.30
CA GLY A 80 2.07 6.10 -7.30
C GLY A 80 2.29 5.24 -6.07
N THR A 81 2.58 5.90 -4.95
CA THR A 81 2.72 5.34 -3.61
C THR A 81 1.49 4.52 -3.24
N CYS A 82 1.62 3.20 -3.22
CA CYS A 82 0.58 2.30 -2.73
C CYS A 82 0.60 2.32 -1.20
N TRP A 83 -0.55 2.57 -0.60
CA TRP A 83 -0.78 2.48 0.84
C TRP A 83 -0.47 1.07 1.33
N GLY A 84 0.67 0.93 2.02
CA GLY A 84 1.24 -0.36 2.44
C GLY A 84 2.53 -0.80 1.72
N VAL A 85 3.07 -0.03 0.76
CA VAL A 85 4.28 -0.40 -0.01
C VAL A 85 5.52 0.45 0.32
N ASP A 86 5.38 1.54 1.08
CA ASP A 86 6.47 2.47 1.39
C ASP A 86 7.35 2.09 2.60
N LYS A 87 7.50 0.79 2.88
CA LYS A 87 8.68 0.29 3.64
C LYS A 87 9.78 -0.26 2.75
N TYR A 88 9.46 -0.57 1.49
CA TYR A 88 10.44 -0.95 0.48
C TYR A 88 10.66 0.24 -0.44
N SER A 89 11.31 1.27 0.13
CA SER A 89 12.18 2.11 -0.68
C SER A 89 12.96 1.21 -1.65
N GLN A 90 13.08 1.65 -2.90
CA GLN A 90 13.63 1.04 -4.12
C GLN A 90 15.04 0.42 -3.99
N ASN A 91 15.24 -0.43 -2.99
CA ASN A 91 16.45 -1.16 -2.69
C ASN A 91 16.05 -2.62 -2.71
N PHE A 92 15.93 -3.18 -3.92
CA PHE A 92 16.07 -4.63 -4.04
C PHE A 92 17.40 -5.00 -3.36
N PRO A 93 17.44 -6.05 -2.51
CA PRO A 93 18.69 -6.47 -1.91
C PRO A 93 19.73 -6.62 -3.01
N GLU A 94 20.88 -5.97 -2.89
CA GLU A 94 21.94 -6.00 -3.91
C GLU A 94 22.26 -7.44 -4.36
N LYS A 95 22.21 -8.37 -3.39
CA LYS A 95 22.33 -9.82 -3.60
C LYS A 95 21.28 -10.42 -4.54
N LEU A 96 20.04 -9.94 -4.49
CA LEU A 96 18.95 -10.41 -5.35
C LEU A 96 19.13 -9.91 -6.80
N VAL A 97 19.56 -8.65 -6.98
CA VAL A 97 19.88 -8.10 -8.29
C VAL A 97 21.04 -8.88 -8.92
N ALA A 98 22.12 -9.10 -8.17
CA ALA A 98 23.27 -9.87 -8.63
C ALA A 98 22.90 -11.31 -9.04
N GLN A 99 22.04 -11.98 -8.28
CA GLN A 99 21.58 -13.34 -8.61
C GLN A 99 20.74 -13.37 -9.91
N TYR A 100 19.92 -12.34 -10.13
CA TYR A 100 19.17 -12.22 -11.39
C TYR A 100 20.09 -11.96 -12.58
N GLU A 101 21.10 -11.10 -12.43
CA GLU A 101 22.09 -10.84 -13.49
C GLU A 101 22.87 -12.11 -13.87
N GLU A 102 23.30 -12.89 -12.88
CA GLU A 102 23.96 -14.19 -13.11
C GLU A 102 23.05 -15.18 -13.84
N THR A 103 21.78 -15.26 -13.42
CA THR A 103 20.79 -16.14 -14.06
C THR A 103 20.54 -15.73 -15.51
N ILE A 104 20.40 -14.43 -15.79
CA ILE A 104 20.22 -13.89 -17.14
C ILE A 104 21.44 -14.21 -18.02
N GLN A 105 22.65 -14.10 -17.47
CA GLN A 105 23.87 -14.43 -18.19
C GLN A 105 23.93 -15.93 -18.53
N SER A 106 23.61 -16.81 -17.57
CA SER A 106 23.54 -18.25 -17.79
C SER A 106 22.52 -18.62 -18.88
N LEU A 107 21.33 -18.02 -18.84
CA LEU A 107 20.28 -18.26 -19.84
C LEU A 107 20.69 -17.76 -21.24
N LYS A 108 21.33 -16.59 -21.33
CA LYS A 108 21.86 -16.08 -22.60
C LYS A 108 22.89 -17.03 -23.21
N GLU A 109 23.75 -17.59 -22.38
CA GLU A 109 24.78 -18.54 -22.83
C GLU A 109 24.17 -19.88 -23.28
N GLN A 110 23.20 -20.40 -22.54
CA GLN A 110 22.44 -21.58 -22.97
C GLN A 110 21.74 -21.35 -24.31
N VAL A 111 21.09 -20.20 -24.50
CA VAL A 111 20.46 -19.84 -25.78
C VAL A 111 21.48 -19.75 -26.91
N ARG A 112 22.68 -19.20 -26.64
CA ARG A 112 23.77 -19.12 -27.61
C ARG A 112 24.19 -20.53 -28.06
N LEU A 113 24.42 -21.43 -27.12
CA LEU A 113 24.82 -22.82 -27.40
C LEU A 113 23.74 -23.58 -28.16
N LEU A 114 22.48 -23.44 -27.75
CA LEU A 114 21.35 -24.08 -28.44
C LEU A 114 21.22 -23.60 -29.89
N LYS A 115 21.42 -22.30 -30.14
CA LYS A 115 21.43 -21.76 -31.51
C LYS A 115 22.56 -22.35 -32.35
N GLN A 116 23.78 -22.44 -31.80
CA GLN A 116 24.92 -23.05 -32.50
C GLN A 116 24.67 -24.53 -32.84
N LEU A 117 24.07 -25.29 -31.91
CA LEU A 117 23.73 -26.69 -32.15
C LEU A 117 22.67 -26.85 -33.25
N LEU A 118 21.70 -25.94 -33.33
CA LEU A 118 20.70 -25.94 -34.39
C LEU A 118 21.32 -25.62 -35.76
N GLU A 119 22.21 -24.63 -35.83
CA GLU A 119 22.94 -24.29 -37.06
C GLU A 119 23.80 -25.47 -37.56
N HIS A 120 24.48 -26.17 -36.65
CA HIS A 120 25.27 -27.36 -37.00
C HIS A 120 24.42 -28.58 -37.40
N LYS A 121 23.14 -28.64 -37.03
CA LYS A 121 22.23 -29.74 -37.38
C LYS A 121 21.49 -29.49 -38.70
N GLN A 122 21.47 -28.25 -39.18
CA GLN A 122 20.84 -27.86 -40.45
C GLN A 122 21.81 -27.88 -41.64
N ASN A 123 23.11 -28.09 -41.38
CA ASN A 123 24.13 -28.43 -42.38
C ASN A 123 24.38 -29.94 -42.39
#